data_AF-A0A354YZH7-F1
#
_entry.id   AF-A0A354YZH7-F1
#
_cell.length_a   1.000
_cell.length_b   1.000
_cell.length_c   1.000
_cell.angle_alpha   90.00
_cell.angle_beta   90.00
_cell.angle_gamma   90.00
#
_symmetry.space_group_name_H-M   'P 1'
#
loop_
_entity.id
_entity.type
_entity.pdbx_description
1 polymer ?
#
loop_
_entity_poly.entity_id
_entity_poly.type
_entity_poly.pdbx_seq_one_letter_code
_entity_poly.pdbx_strand_id
1 'polypeptide(L)'
;ESLVDHDYSLYALKGSPGSGSKELLNHVAYMLKLQQYYGEVYHSPFEPQEIDLIILPEQKTALLDFSSYIINYGDKISAKQKRLLDFDELIHKSLIDPHAGRVFSARNRFDESLQGAVEFIRKAKQFHDELESFYIPAMDFTALENLRTELLQQLMAEL
;
A
#
# COMPACT_ATOMS: atom_id res chain seq x y z
N GLU A 1 -6.11 12.88 8.79
CA GLU A 1 -4.98 12.85 9.73
C GLU A 1 -4.05 11.70 9.35
N SER A 2 -2.74 11.83 9.59
CA SER A 2 -1.76 10.74 9.36
C SER A 2 -1.69 9.86 10.59
N LEU A 3 -1.55 8.54 10.43
CA LEU A 3 -1.30 7.61 11.54
C LEU A 3 0.09 7.81 12.16
N VAL A 4 1.03 8.30 11.36
CA VAL A 4 2.39 8.62 11.78
C VAL A 4 2.57 10.12 11.61
N ASP A 5 2.36 10.87 12.69
CA ASP A 5 2.41 12.32 12.68
C ASP A 5 3.77 12.86 13.21
N HIS A 6 3.88 14.19 13.34
CA HIS A 6 5.09 14.88 13.82
C HIS A 6 5.69 14.38 15.15
N ASP A 7 4.91 13.77 16.05
CA ASP A 7 5.41 13.29 17.34
C ASP A 7 6.05 11.90 17.27
N TYR A 8 5.94 11.22 16.12
CA TYR A 8 6.58 9.94 15.86
C TYR A 8 8.05 10.07 15.43
N SER A 9 8.84 9.10 15.85
CA SER A 9 10.18 8.84 15.31
C SER A 9 10.08 7.85 14.15
N LEU A 10 10.39 8.32 12.94
CA LEU A 10 10.33 7.50 11.74
C LEU A 10 11.70 6.92 11.40
N TYR A 11 11.76 5.59 11.30
CA TYR A 11 12.87 4.86 10.73
C TYR A 11 12.46 4.42 9.32
N ALA A 12 13.21 4.86 8.32
CA ALA A 12 12.93 4.56 6.93
C ALA A 12 13.85 3.44 6.44
N LEU A 13 13.30 2.57 5.60
CA LEU A 13 14.00 1.58 4.83
C LEU A 13 13.89 1.97 3.36
N LYS A 14 14.92 1.68 2.58
CA LYS A 14 14.88 1.73 1.12
C LYS A 14 15.66 0.54 0.59
N GLY A 15 15.23 -0.04 -0.52
CA GLY A 15 15.93 -1.12 -1.18
C GLY A 15 15.19 -1.58 -2.43
N SER A 16 15.95 -1.97 -3.44
CA SER A 16 15.41 -2.56 -4.66
C SER A 16 14.79 -3.94 -4.37
N PRO A 17 13.89 -4.43 -5.23
CA PRO A 17 13.32 -5.76 -5.10
C PRO A 17 14.40 -6.84 -4.94
N GLY A 18 14.25 -7.70 -3.93
CA GLY A 18 15.22 -8.74 -3.59
C GLY A 18 16.46 -8.25 -2.82
N SER A 19 16.48 -6.99 -2.37
CA SER A 19 17.58 -6.45 -1.56
C SER A 19 17.65 -6.96 -0.11
N GLY A 20 16.55 -7.53 0.42
CA GLY A 20 16.44 -7.95 1.82
C GLY A 20 15.58 -7.03 2.70
N SER A 21 15.08 -5.91 2.17
CA SER A 21 14.34 -4.91 2.95
C SER A 21 13.00 -5.45 3.49
N LYS A 22 12.29 -6.24 2.68
CA LYS A 22 11.03 -6.89 3.06
C LYS A 22 11.23 -7.99 4.09
N GLU A 23 12.33 -8.73 3.98
CA GLU A 23 12.73 -9.75 4.95
C GLU A 23 12.99 -9.12 6.32
N LEU A 24 13.60 -7.93 6.39
CA LEU A 24 13.74 -7.20 7.64
C LEU A 24 12.38 -6.83 8.25
N LEU A 25 11.44 -6.32 7.45
CA LEU A 25 10.10 -5.96 7.94
C LEU A 25 9.34 -7.19 8.46
N ASN A 26 9.36 -8.29 7.71
CA ASN A 26 8.78 -9.57 8.12
C ASN A 26 9.42 -10.09 9.40
N HIS A 27 10.75 -9.96 9.53
CA HIS A 27 11.46 -10.34 10.75
C HIS A 27 11.04 -9.47 11.95
N VAL A 28 10.94 -8.15 11.77
CA VAL A 28 10.45 -7.25 12.83
C VAL A 28 9.04 -7.62 13.26
N ALA A 29 8.11 -7.80 12.32
CA ALA A 29 6.73 -8.21 12.63
C ALA A 29 6.66 -9.55 13.37
N TYR A 30 7.48 -10.52 12.96
CA TYR A 30 7.62 -11.79 13.67
C TYR A 30 8.13 -11.60 15.10
N MET A 31 9.14 -10.75 15.30
CA MET A 31 9.71 -10.47 16.62
C MET A 31 8.70 -9.77 17.54
N LEU A 32 7.87 -8.85 17.04
CA LEU A 32 6.80 -8.24 17.83
C LEU A 32 5.83 -9.29 18.37
N LYS A 33 5.42 -10.24 17.52
CA LYS A 33 4.56 -11.37 17.93
C LYS A 33 5.24 -12.25 18.97
N LEU A 34 6.49 -12.63 18.75
CA LEU A 34 7.24 -13.51 19.64
C LEU A 34 7.44 -12.90 21.03
N GLN A 35 7.71 -11.60 21.08
CA GLN A 35 7.98 -10.85 22.31
C GLN A 35 6.70 -10.29 22.95
N GLN A 36 5.53 -10.57 22.37
CA GLN A 36 4.22 -10.04 22.82
C GLN A 36 4.16 -8.52 22.92
N TYR A 37 4.87 -7.82 22.02
CA TYR A 37 4.75 -6.37 21.88
C TYR A 37 3.57 -6.02 20.99
N TYR A 38 2.82 -4.99 21.39
CA TYR A 38 1.79 -4.41 20.56
C TYR A 38 2.42 -3.60 19.42
N GLY A 39 2.03 -3.91 18.20
CA GLY A 39 2.41 -3.15 17.01
C GLY A 39 1.38 -3.32 15.91
N GLU A 40 1.21 -2.27 15.13
CA GLU A 40 0.26 -2.22 14.02
C GLU A 40 1.03 -2.47 12.71
N VAL A 41 0.61 -3.49 11.96
CA VAL A 41 1.29 -3.90 10.72
C VAL A 41 0.39 -3.57 9.54
N TYR A 42 0.89 -2.75 8.62
CA TYR A 42 0.20 -2.30 7.43
C TYR A 42 0.90 -2.85 6.19
N HIS A 43 0.10 -3.55 5.38
CA HIS A 43 0.55 -4.18 4.15
C HIS A 43 0.50 -3.21 2.97
N SER A 44 1.30 -3.50 1.95
CA SER A 44 1.32 -2.72 0.73
C SER A 44 -0.02 -2.81 0.01
N PRO A 45 -0.58 -1.69 -0.46
CA PRO A 45 -1.80 -1.72 -1.26
C PRO A 45 -1.57 -2.27 -2.68
N PHE A 46 -0.32 -2.36 -3.14
CA PHE A 46 0.03 -3.00 -4.41
C PHE A 46 0.26 -4.50 -4.26
N GLU A 47 1.01 -4.88 -3.22
CA GLU A 47 1.44 -6.24 -2.95
C GLU A 47 0.99 -6.62 -1.53
N PRO A 48 -0.25 -7.11 -1.34
CA PRO A 48 -0.84 -7.31 -0.01
C PRO A 48 -0.10 -8.31 0.88
N GLN A 49 0.80 -9.12 0.32
CA GLN A 49 1.65 -10.03 1.09
C GLN A 49 2.85 -9.33 1.72
N GLU A 50 3.23 -8.16 1.20
CA GLU A 50 4.39 -7.40 1.64
C GLU A 50 3.99 -6.36 2.68
N ILE A 51 4.84 -6.18 3.70
CA ILE A 51 4.67 -5.15 4.72
C ILE A 51 5.31 -3.86 4.20
N ASP A 52 4.60 -2.73 4.32
CA ASP A 52 5.17 -1.41 4.04
C ASP A 52 5.43 -0.63 5.34
N LEU A 53 4.57 -0.77 6.35
CA LEU A 53 4.64 0.04 7.57
C LEU A 53 4.40 -0.80 8.82
N ILE A 54 5.23 -0.60 9.82
CA ILE A 54 5.04 -1.10 11.19
C ILE A 54 5.03 0.10 12.13
N ILE A 55 3.95 0.27 12.89
CA ILE A 55 3.83 1.31 13.92
C ILE A 55 3.93 0.65 15.29
N LEU A 56 4.68 1.28 16.18
CA LEU A 56 4.78 0.99 17.61
C LEU A 56 4.19 2.19 18.37
N PRO A 57 2.86 2.21 18.63
CA PRO A 57 2.19 3.40 19.14
C PRO A 57 2.69 3.82 20.53
N GLU A 58 2.92 2.86 21.43
CA GLU A 58 3.41 3.14 22.80
C GLU A 58 4.77 3.84 22.80
N GLN A 59 5.64 3.50 21.85
CA GLN A 59 6.98 4.07 21.70
C GLN A 59 7.02 5.26 20.73
N LYS A 60 5.87 5.66 20.16
CA LYS A 60 5.76 6.67 19.10
C LYS A 60 6.82 6.48 18.03
N THR A 61 6.97 5.24 17.55
CA THR A 61 8.01 4.86 16.60
C THR A 61 7.38 4.14 15.43
N ALA A 62 7.84 4.44 14.22
CA ALA A 62 7.39 3.78 13.00
C ALA A 62 8.58 3.31 12.16
N LEU A 63 8.42 2.17 11.53
CA LEU A 63 9.34 1.61 10.54
C LEU A 63 8.61 1.54 9.20
N LEU A 64 9.11 2.24 8.18
CA LEU A 64 8.44 2.39 6.90
C LEU A 64 9.36 2.11 5.72
N ASP A 65 8.87 1.36 4.75
CA ASP A 65 9.51 1.16 3.46
C ASP A 65 9.21 2.31 2.48
N PHE A 66 10.25 3.00 2.04
CA PHE A 66 10.20 4.08 1.05
C PHE A 66 10.39 3.57 -0.38
N SER A 67 10.50 2.25 -0.57
CA SER A 67 10.80 1.63 -1.87
C SER A 67 9.59 1.46 -2.78
N SER A 68 8.39 1.82 -2.30
CA SER A 68 7.15 1.68 -3.07
C SER A 68 7.20 2.46 -4.38
N TYR A 69 6.88 1.77 -5.48
CA TYR A 69 6.83 2.36 -6.81
C TYR A 69 5.52 3.10 -7.11
N ILE A 70 4.44 2.76 -6.40
CA ILE A 70 3.12 3.35 -6.58
C ILE A 70 2.84 4.51 -5.60
N ILE A 71 3.50 4.53 -4.44
CA ILE A 71 3.23 5.51 -3.39
C ILE A 71 4.52 6.23 -3.02
N ASN A 72 4.55 7.55 -3.24
CA ASN A 72 5.58 8.39 -2.66
C ASN A 72 5.23 8.70 -1.20
N TYR A 73 5.74 7.89 -0.27
CA TYR A 73 5.54 8.08 1.15
C TYR A 73 6.25 9.32 1.71
N GLY A 74 7.37 9.73 1.10
CA GLY A 74 8.17 10.86 1.56
C GLY A 74 7.37 12.18 1.57
N ASP A 75 6.50 12.37 0.58
CA ASP A 75 5.68 13.58 0.47
C ASP A 75 4.44 13.55 1.39
N LYS A 76 4.08 12.38 1.91
CA LYS A 76 2.82 12.14 2.64
C LYS A 76 3.00 12.08 4.15
N ILE A 77 4.23 12.05 4.66
CA ILE A 77 4.52 11.82 6.08
C ILE A 77 5.22 13.02 6.69
N SER A 78 4.63 13.55 7.76
CA SER A 78 5.14 14.69 8.51
C SER A 78 6.06 14.30 9.67
N ALA A 79 6.17 13.00 9.97
CA ALA A 79 6.99 12.49 11.07
C ALA A 79 8.48 12.75 10.85
N LYS A 80 9.22 13.01 11.92
CA LYS A 80 10.65 13.28 11.81
C LYS A 80 11.41 11.99 11.50
N GLN A 81 11.89 11.89 10.27
CA GLN A 81 12.82 10.83 9.87
C GLN A 81 14.10 10.91 10.70
N LYS A 82 14.39 9.85 11.46
CA LYS A 82 15.58 9.72 12.30
C LYS A 82 16.73 9.07 11.56
N ARG A 83 16.42 8.03 10.77
CA ARG A 83 17.40 7.25 9.99
C ARG A 83 16.76 6.74 8.70
N LEU A 84 17.59 6.57 7.68
CA LEU A 84 17.31 5.81 6.48
C LEU A 84 18.34 4.68 6.41
N LEU A 85 17.88 3.45 6.26
CA LEU A 85 18.72 2.32 5.93
C LEU A 85 18.48 1.97 4.46
N ASP A 86 19.48 2.24 3.62
CA ASP A 86 19.44 1.89 2.19
C ASP A 86 20.09 0.51 1.99
N PHE A 87 19.27 -0.49 1.71
CA PHE A 87 19.68 -1.86 1.45
C PHE A 87 20.44 -2.00 0.13
N ASP A 88 20.24 -1.11 -0.83
CA ASP A 88 21.00 -1.17 -2.09
C ASP A 88 22.50 -0.90 -1.87
N GLU A 89 22.84 -0.15 -0.82
CA GLU A 89 24.23 0.07 -0.41
C GLU A 89 24.88 -1.18 0.21
N LEU A 90 24.07 -2.13 0.68
CA LEU A 90 24.53 -3.39 1.28
C LEU A 90 24.76 -4.49 0.23
N ILE A 91 24.37 -4.27 -1.02
CA ILE A 91 24.50 -5.24 -2.10
C ILE A 91 25.89 -5.16 -2.75
N HIS A 92 26.47 -6.32 -3.04
CA HIS A 92 27.69 -6.40 -3.85
C HIS A 92 27.40 -5.97 -5.30
N LYS A 93 27.76 -4.73 -5.64
CA LYS A 93 27.51 -4.13 -6.97
C LYS A 93 28.03 -4.97 -8.14
N SER A 94 29.14 -5.70 -7.94
CA SER A 94 29.68 -6.62 -8.95
C SER A 94 28.70 -7.71 -9.41
N LEU A 95 27.71 -8.07 -8.58
CA LEU A 95 26.65 -9.03 -8.93
C LEU A 95 25.51 -8.38 -9.73
N ILE A 96 25.29 -7.07 -9.57
CA ILE A 96 24.18 -6.32 -10.16
C ILE A 96 24.60 -5.63 -11.46
N ASP A 97 25.80 -5.04 -11.51
CA ASP A 97 26.29 -4.22 -12.62
C ASP A 97 26.21 -4.92 -13.98
N PRO A 98 26.56 -6.22 -14.13
CA PRO A 98 26.40 -6.95 -15.40
C PRO A 98 24.95 -7.05 -15.89
N HIS A 99 23.98 -6.82 -15.00
CA HIS A 99 22.55 -6.92 -15.25
C HIS A 99 21.82 -5.57 -15.22
N ALA A 100 22.54 -4.46 -15.02
CA ALA A 100 21.95 -3.12 -14.88
C ALA A 100 20.99 -2.76 -16.03
N GLY A 101 21.36 -3.08 -17.27
CA GLY A 101 20.49 -2.85 -18.44
C GLY A 101 19.18 -3.64 -18.40
N ARG A 102 19.20 -4.88 -17.87
CA ARG A 102 17.99 -5.70 -17.71
C ARG A 102 17.10 -5.16 -16.60
N VAL A 103 17.69 -4.75 -15.48
CA VAL A 103 16.98 -4.13 -14.35
C VAL A 103 16.31 -2.83 -14.81
N PHE A 104 17.04 -1.96 -15.50
CA PHE A 104 16.49 -0.73 -16.06
C PHE A 104 15.34 -0.99 -17.03
N SER A 105 15.52 -1.93 -17.97
CA SER A 105 14.47 -2.29 -18.92
C SER A 105 13.24 -2.89 -18.25
N ALA A 106 13.41 -3.68 -17.19
CA ALA A 106 12.29 -4.22 -16.42
C ALA A 106 11.52 -3.12 -15.69
N ARG A 107 12.23 -2.15 -15.12
CA ARG A 107 11.62 -1.00 -14.43
C ARG A 107 10.80 -0.14 -15.38
N ASN A 108 11.33 0.19 -16.56
CA ASN A 108 10.57 0.96 -17.56
C ASN A 108 9.28 0.24 -17.98
N ARG A 109 9.35 -1.07 -18.25
CA ARG A 109 8.15 -1.84 -18.58
C ARG A 109 7.13 -1.85 -17.45
N PHE A 110 7.59 -1.93 -16.20
CA PHE A 110 6.73 -1.85 -15.03
C PHE A 110 6.01 -0.50 -14.97
N ASP A 111 6.76 0.60 -15.07
CA ASP A 111 6.22 1.96 -15.02
C ASP A 111 5.22 2.22 -16.15
N GLU A 112 5.56 1.83 -17.39
CA GLU A 112 4.67 1.94 -18.56
C GLU A 112 3.38 1.12 -18.38
N SER A 113 3.50 -0.11 -17.87
CA SER A 113 2.35 -0.99 -17.64
C SER A 113 1.43 -0.44 -16.55
N LEU A 114 2.01 0.05 -15.45
CA LEU A 114 1.27 0.65 -14.35
C LEU A 114 0.52 1.91 -14.82
N GLN A 115 1.19 2.80 -15.56
CA GLN A 115 0.56 3.97 -16.14
C GLN A 115 -0.60 3.56 -17.08
N GLY A 116 -0.37 2.58 -17.96
CA GLY A 116 -1.41 2.06 -18.85
C GLY A 116 -2.61 1.51 -18.08
N ALA A 117 -2.38 0.74 -17.01
CA ALA A 117 -3.44 0.21 -16.16
C ALA A 117 -4.29 1.33 -15.52
N VAL A 118 -3.63 2.36 -14.96
CA VAL A 118 -4.32 3.52 -14.38
C VAL A 118 -5.14 4.27 -15.43
N GLU A 119 -4.63 4.44 -16.65
CA GLU A 119 -5.38 5.04 -17.75
C GLU A 119 -6.61 4.22 -18.15
N PHE A 120 -6.50 2.89 -18.21
CA PHE A 120 -7.65 2.04 -18.51
C PHE A 120 -8.71 2.09 -17.41
N ILE A 121 -8.31 2.06 -16.13
CA ILE A 121 -9.23 2.22 -15.00
C ILE A 121 -9.94 3.58 -15.08
N ARG A 122 -9.21 4.65 -15.40
CA ARG A 122 -9.80 5.99 -15.58
C ARG A 122 -10.83 6.02 -16.69
N LYS A 123 -10.53 5.44 -17.86
CA LYS A 123 -11.47 5.35 -18.98
C LYS A 123 -12.69 4.51 -18.63
N ALA A 124 -12.49 3.39 -17.95
CA ALA A 124 -13.60 2.54 -17.49
C ALA A 124 -14.53 3.33 -16.55
N LYS A 125 -13.98 4.10 -15.62
CA LYS A 125 -14.77 5.01 -14.77
C LYS A 125 -15.51 6.05 -15.61
N GLN A 126 -14.88 6.68 -16.58
CA GLN A 126 -15.55 7.68 -17.44
C GLN A 126 -16.75 7.10 -18.18
N PHE A 127 -16.60 5.91 -18.77
CA PHE A 127 -17.73 5.23 -19.42
C PHE A 127 -18.79 4.77 -18.42
N HIS A 128 -18.39 4.36 -17.22
CA HIS A 128 -19.33 4.03 -16.17
C HIS A 128 -20.17 5.24 -15.74
N ASP A 129 -19.52 6.39 -15.51
CA ASP A 129 -20.16 7.65 -15.15
C ASP A 129 -21.13 8.12 -16.27
N GLU A 130 -20.77 7.90 -17.54
CA GLU A 130 -21.66 8.17 -18.68
C GLU A 130 -22.91 7.26 -18.66
N LEU A 131 -22.73 5.96 -18.42
CA LEU A 131 -23.86 5.02 -18.28
C LEU A 131 -24.77 5.39 -17.10
N GLU A 132 -24.17 5.75 -15.96
CA GLU A 132 -24.91 6.19 -14.77
C GLU A 132 -25.77 7.42 -15.07
N SER A 133 -25.33 8.32 -15.94
CA SER A 133 -26.12 9.50 -16.33
C SER A 133 -27.47 9.13 -16.98
N PHE A 134 -27.57 7.97 -17.62
CA PHE A 134 -28.82 7.45 -18.18
C PHE A 134 -29.59 6.58 -17.18
N TYR A 135 -28.89 5.78 -16.38
CA TYR A 135 -29.52 4.83 -15.46
C TYR A 135 -30.09 5.51 -14.23
N ILE A 136 -29.41 6.50 -13.63
CA ILE A 136 -29.88 7.19 -12.43
C ILE A 136 -31.28 7.79 -12.65
N PRO A 137 -31.56 8.56 -13.72
CA PRO A 137 -32.90 9.11 -13.93
C PRO A 137 -33.97 8.05 -14.24
N ALA A 138 -33.57 6.90 -14.77
CA ALA A 138 -34.47 5.81 -15.14
C ALA A 138 -34.73 4.82 -13.99
N MET A 139 -34.06 5.00 -12.84
CA MET A 139 -34.11 4.05 -11.73
C MET A 139 -35.17 4.44 -10.70
N ASP A 140 -35.98 3.46 -10.28
CA ASP A 140 -36.87 3.61 -9.12
C ASP A 140 -36.09 3.30 -7.83
N PHE A 141 -35.42 4.31 -7.30
CA PHE A 141 -34.66 4.19 -6.05
C PHE A 141 -35.56 3.87 -4.85
N THR A 142 -36.84 4.22 -4.88
CA THR A 142 -37.78 3.90 -3.79
C THR A 142 -38.07 2.40 -3.77
N ALA A 143 -38.34 1.79 -4.93
CA ALA A 143 -38.51 0.35 -5.02
C ALA A 143 -37.25 -0.42 -4.61
N LEU A 144 -36.06 0.06 -5.03
CA LEU A 144 -34.78 -0.54 -4.65
C LEU A 144 -34.55 -0.50 -3.14
N GLU A 145 -34.86 0.63 -2.50
CA GLU A 145 -34.71 0.83 -1.06
C GLU A 145 -35.68 -0.04 -0.25
N ASN A 146 -36.92 -0.21 -0.74
CA ASN A 146 -37.89 -1.13 -0.16
C ASN A 146 -37.37 -2.58 -0.20
N LEU A 147 -36.85 -3.01 -1.36
CA LEU A 147 -36.26 -4.34 -1.51
C LEU A 147 -35.05 -4.54 -0.58
N ARG A 148 -34.17 -3.53 -0.47
CA ARG A 148 -33.03 -3.57 0.47
C ARG A 148 -33.51 -3.82 1.90
N THR A 149 -34.53 -3.10 2.32
CA THR A 149 -35.08 -3.20 3.68
C THR A 149 -35.71 -4.58 3.93
N GLU A 150 -36.46 -5.10 2.97
CA GLU A 150 -37.05 -6.44 3.04
C GLU A 150 -35.97 -7.53 3.17
N LEU A 151 -34.95 -7.49 2.31
CA LEU A 151 -33.83 -8.43 2.36
C LEU A 151 -33.07 -8.35 3.69
N LEU A 152 -32.86 -7.14 4.21
CA LEU A 152 -32.19 -6.95 5.49
C LEU A 152 -32.99 -7.54 6.65
N GLN A 153 -34.32 -7.38 6.65
CA GLN A 153 -35.19 -8.02 7.65
C GLN A 153 -35.14 -9.55 7.56
N GLN A 154 -35.13 -10.11 6.35
CA GLN A 154 -35.00 -11.57 6.15
C GLN A 154 -33.68 -12.10 6.71
N LEU A 155 -32.56 -11.47 6.37
CA LEU A 155 -31.24 -11.86 6.87
C LEU A 155 -31.13 -11.75 8.39
N MET A 156 -31.73 -10.70 8.99
CA MET A 156 -31.73 -10.53 10.43
C MET A 156 -32.65 -11.52 11.16
N ALA A 157 -33.69 -12.04 10.50
CA ALA A 157 -34.59 -13.04 11.08
C ALA A 157 -34.00 -14.47 11.07
N GLU A 158 -32.99 -14.71 10.23
CA GLU A 158 -32.24 -15.98 10.16
C GLU A 158 -31.05 -16.06 11.14
N LEU A 159 -30.74 -14.94 11.83
CA LEU A 159 -29.70 -14.79 12.85
C LEU A 159 -30.27 -14.91 14.26
#